data_AF-A0A5Q0NXE0-F1
#
_entry.id   AF-A0A5Q0NXE0-F1
#
_cell.length_a   1.000
_cell.length_b   1.000
_cell.length_c   1.000
_cell.angle_alpha   90.00
_cell.angle_beta   90.00
_cell.angle_gamma   90.00
#
_symmetry.space_group_name_H-M   'P 1'
#
loop_
_entity.id
_entity.type
_entity.pdbx_description
1 polymer ?
#
loop_
_entity_poly.entity_id
_entity_poly.type
_entity_poly.pdbx_seq_one_letter_code
_entity_poly.pdbx_strand_id
1 'polypeptide(L)'
;MSHEGPESLKPYDAFDLDPRTRGMRGPRSARRQLLSRVELFFLYLRPRETVHWVTLTWGFNPLVLVITDAALITVPADFTLPLERYPGPLTVQRGRRWLTGWRTRIRDHNGRLLTLTVKEEDLAELARLT
;
A
#
# COMPACT_ATOMS: atom_id res chain seq x y z
N MET A 1 14.56 18.66 30.77
CA MET A 1 14.46 18.85 29.31
C MET A 1 14.21 17.48 28.72
N SER A 2 12.93 17.13 28.54
CA SER A 2 12.54 15.83 28.00
C SER A 2 12.59 15.91 26.48
N HIS A 3 13.44 15.09 25.87
CA HIS A 3 13.39 14.85 24.43
C HIS A 3 12.15 14.01 24.11
N GLU A 4 11.02 14.68 23.93
CA GLU A 4 9.90 14.13 23.16
C GLU A 4 10.30 14.20 21.68
N GLY A 5 11.05 13.21 21.22
CA GLY A 5 11.06 12.92 19.78
C GLY A 5 9.63 12.59 19.36
N PRO A 6 9.21 12.91 18.11
CA PRO A 6 7.85 12.62 17.68
C PRO A 6 7.58 11.14 17.93
N GLU A 7 6.63 10.82 18.81
CA GLU A 7 6.18 9.46 19.02
C GLU A 7 5.86 8.91 17.63
N SER A 8 6.67 7.96 17.18
CA SER A 8 6.42 7.26 15.93
C SER A 8 5.06 6.62 16.11
N LEU A 9 4.04 7.16 15.41
CA LEU A 9 2.67 6.67 15.48
C LEU A 9 2.72 5.15 15.39
N LYS A 10 2.09 4.47 16.34
CA LYS A 10 2.11 3.01 16.29
C LYS A 10 1.52 2.58 14.95
N PRO A 11 2.07 1.51 14.36
CA PRO A 11 1.55 0.85 13.16
C PRO A 11 0.04 0.86 12.98
N TYR A 12 -0.64 0.52 14.07
CA TYR A 12 -2.08 0.46 14.18
C TYR A 12 -2.72 1.84 14.04
N ASP A 13 -2.20 2.85 14.75
CA ASP A 13 -2.74 4.21 14.75
C ASP A 13 -2.59 4.85 13.37
N ALA A 14 -1.46 4.63 12.69
CA ALA A 14 -1.23 5.12 11.33
C ALA A 14 -2.21 4.48 10.33
N PHE A 15 -2.51 3.18 10.48
CA PHE A 15 -3.48 2.49 9.66
C PHE A 15 -4.93 2.91 9.96
N ASP A 16 -5.30 3.12 11.23
CA ASP A 16 -6.69 3.45 11.61
C ASP A 16 -7.06 4.90 11.30
N LEU A 17 -6.08 5.82 11.37
CA LEU A 17 -6.26 7.24 11.09
C LEU A 17 -6.22 7.59 9.60
N ASP A 18 -5.71 6.69 8.73
CA ASP A 18 -5.69 6.95 7.29
C ASP A 18 -7.12 6.94 6.71
N PRO A 19 -7.59 8.05 6.10
CA PRO A 19 -8.94 8.14 5.57
C PRO A 19 -9.21 7.13 4.43
N ARG A 20 -8.18 6.63 3.75
CA ARG A 20 -8.28 5.67 2.64
C ARG A 20 -8.57 4.26 3.16
N THR A 21 -7.93 3.84 4.25
CA THR A 21 -8.19 2.56 4.93
C THR A 21 -9.50 2.61 5.72
N ARG A 22 -9.84 3.78 6.30
CA ARG A 22 -11.12 4.03 6.98
C ARG A 22 -12.32 3.95 6.04
N GLY A 23 -12.12 4.32 4.77
CA GLY A 23 -13.13 4.31 3.71
C GLY A 23 -13.37 2.95 3.02
N MET A 24 -12.62 1.89 3.39
CA MET A 24 -12.78 0.55 2.77
C MET A 24 -14.21 0.02 2.94
N ARG A 25 -14.98 -0.01 1.83
CA ARG A 25 -16.31 -0.63 1.75
C ARG A 25 -16.20 -2.00 1.07
N GLY A 26 -16.61 -3.04 1.78
CA GLY A 26 -16.39 -4.47 1.47
C GLY A 26 -16.62 -5.26 2.77
N PRO A 27 -16.70 -6.61 2.75
CA PRO A 27 -17.18 -7.36 3.91
C PRO A 27 -16.32 -6.96 5.11
N ARG A 28 -16.98 -6.58 6.21
CA ARG A 28 -16.35 -6.12 7.46
C ARG A 28 -15.18 -7.01 7.94
N SER A 29 -15.09 -8.23 7.42
CA SER A 29 -13.97 -9.15 7.53
C SER A 29 -12.65 -8.64 6.93
N ALA A 30 -12.60 -8.02 5.74
CA ALA A 30 -11.33 -7.65 5.09
C ALA A 30 -10.55 -6.59 5.88
N ARG A 31 -11.23 -5.50 6.29
CA ARG A 31 -10.63 -4.48 7.17
C ARG A 31 -10.20 -5.11 8.51
N ARG A 32 -11.03 -5.97 9.10
CA ARG A 32 -10.73 -6.65 10.37
C ARG A 32 -9.56 -7.64 10.25
N GLN A 33 -9.44 -8.33 9.11
CA GLN A 33 -8.35 -9.27 8.81
C GLN A 33 -7.03 -8.54 8.62
N LEU A 34 -7.03 -7.43 7.87
CA LEU A 34 -5.86 -6.56 7.74
C LEU A 34 -5.45 -5.98 9.09
N LEU A 35 -6.42 -5.46 9.86
CA LEU A 35 -6.18 -4.90 11.19
C LEU A 35 -5.62 -5.94 12.17
N SER A 36 -6.11 -7.19 12.13
CA SER A 36 -5.57 -8.28 12.97
C SER A 36 -4.14 -8.71 12.61
N ARG A 37 -3.61 -8.27 11.46
CA ARG A 37 -2.31 -8.70 10.94
C ARG A 37 -1.39 -7.52 10.61
N VAL A 38 -1.80 -6.30 10.92
CA VAL A 38 -1.05 -5.08 10.60
C VAL A 38 0.35 -5.12 11.24
N GLU A 39 0.49 -5.69 12.44
CA GLU A 39 1.79 -5.86 13.09
C GLU A 39 2.75 -6.75 12.31
N LEU A 40 2.26 -7.84 11.70
CA LEU A 40 3.07 -8.72 10.85
C LEU A 40 3.60 -7.98 9.62
N PHE A 41 2.84 -7.02 9.10
CA PHE A 41 3.31 -6.18 8.00
C PHE A 41 4.49 -5.30 8.41
N PHE A 42 4.51 -4.76 9.64
CA PHE A 42 5.63 -3.93 10.09
C PHE A 42 6.94 -4.71 10.22
N LEU A 43 6.90 -6.03 10.29
CA LEU A 43 8.10 -6.88 10.18
C LEU A 43 8.70 -6.88 8.77
N TYR A 44 7.93 -6.53 7.73
CA TYR A 44 8.38 -6.44 6.33
C TYR A 44 8.92 -5.06 5.96
N LEU A 45 8.77 -4.07 6.83
CA LEU A 45 9.33 -2.73 6.65
C LEU A 45 10.78 -2.69 7.13
N ARG A 46 11.63 -1.96 6.41
CA ARG A 46 12.95 -1.63 6.93
C ARG A 46 12.82 -0.56 8.02
N PRO A 47 13.79 -0.48 8.96
CA PRO A 47 13.81 0.60 9.93
C PRO A 47 13.77 1.96 9.21
N ARG A 48 12.82 2.82 9.60
CA ARG A 48 12.57 4.18 9.06
C ARG A 48 11.93 4.26 7.66
N GLU A 49 11.43 3.16 7.10
CA GLU A 49 10.59 3.27 5.90
C GLU A 49 9.31 4.07 6.21
N THR A 50 9.06 5.10 5.40
CA THR A 50 7.83 5.90 5.51
C THR A 50 6.73 5.17 4.74
N VAL A 51 5.54 5.06 5.33
CA VAL A 51 4.47 4.21 4.80
C VAL A 51 3.29 5.05 4.31
N HIS A 52 2.89 4.82 3.07
CA HIS A 52 1.66 5.35 2.48
C HIS A 52 0.74 4.20 2.05
N TRP A 53 -0.47 4.19 2.60
CA TRP A 53 -1.45 3.14 2.35
C TRP A 53 -2.34 3.50 1.16
N VAL A 54 -2.45 2.58 0.21
CA VAL A 54 -3.29 2.72 -0.98
C VAL A 54 -4.19 1.50 -1.08
N THR A 55 -5.48 1.69 -0.85
CA THR A 55 -6.45 0.60 -0.94
C THR A 55 -6.96 0.48 -2.37
N LEU A 56 -6.77 -0.68 -2.98
CA LEU A 56 -7.27 -1.00 -4.30
C LEU A 56 -8.22 -2.20 -4.27
N THR A 57 -8.98 -2.34 -5.36
CA THR A 57 -9.68 -3.58 -5.68
C THR A 57 -9.02 -4.19 -6.92
N TRP A 58 -8.47 -5.40 -6.80
CA TRP A 58 -8.00 -6.17 -7.95
C TRP A 58 -9.09 -7.16 -8.35
N GLY A 59 -9.90 -6.78 -9.34
CA GLY A 59 -11.13 -7.52 -9.65
C GLY A 59 -12.12 -7.43 -8.49
N PHE A 60 -12.53 -8.57 -7.94
CA PHE A 60 -13.40 -8.65 -6.75
C PHE A 60 -12.64 -8.79 -5.43
N ASN A 61 -11.30 -8.92 -5.48
CA ASN A 61 -10.50 -9.10 -4.28
C ASN A 61 -9.99 -7.74 -3.77
N PRO A 62 -10.24 -7.40 -2.49
CA PRO A 62 -9.60 -6.24 -1.89
C PRO A 62 -8.09 -6.48 -1.80
N LEU A 63 -7.32 -5.49 -2.27
CA LEU A 63 -5.86 -5.47 -2.21
C LEU A 63 -5.44 -4.19 -1.50
N VAL A 64 -4.55 -4.31 -0.52
CA VAL A 64 -3.88 -3.14 0.04
C VAL A 64 -2.52 -3.04 -0.62
N LEU A 65 -2.27 -1.94 -1.29
CA LEU A 65 -0.93 -1.54 -1.68
C LEU A 65 -0.34 -0.71 -0.56
N VAL A 66 0.92 -0.98 -0.28
CA VAL A 66 1.71 -0.15 0.61
C VAL A 66 2.86 0.42 -0.18
N ILE A 67 2.84 1.73 -0.32
CA ILE A 67 3.87 2.50 -1.00
C ILE A 67 4.80 2.99 0.11
N THR A 68 6.05 2.54 0.09
CA THR A 68 7.09 3.13 0.93
C THR A 68 7.96 4.08 0.12
N ASP A 69 8.92 4.73 0.77
CA ASP A 69 9.99 5.48 0.11
C ASP A 69 10.98 4.59 -0.66
N ALA A 70 10.93 3.26 -0.46
CA ALA A 70 11.89 2.31 -1.03
C ALA A 70 11.26 1.17 -1.86
N ALA A 71 9.98 0.87 -1.68
CA ALA A 71 9.32 -0.24 -2.35
C ALA A 71 7.80 -0.08 -2.43
N LEU A 72 7.19 -0.82 -3.35
CA LEU A 72 5.77 -1.11 -3.36
C LEU A 72 5.55 -2.52 -2.81
N ILE A 73 4.65 -2.69 -1.84
CA ILE A 73 4.30 -3.99 -1.26
C ILE A 73 2.83 -4.27 -1.55
N THR A 74 2.53 -5.45 -2.10
CA THR A 74 1.16 -5.92 -2.29
C THR A 74 0.74 -6.78 -1.11
N VAL A 75 -0.39 -6.42 -0.50
CA VAL A 75 -0.95 -7.12 0.66
C VAL A 75 -2.35 -7.62 0.27
N PRO A 76 -2.49 -8.92 -0.04
CA PRO A 76 -3.79 -9.54 -0.20
C PRO A 76 -4.64 -9.35 1.06
N ALA A 77 -5.95 -9.15 0.93
CA ALA A 77 -6.82 -9.01 2.10
C ALA A 77 -6.84 -10.23 3.03
N ASP A 78 -6.59 -11.43 2.48
CA ASP A 78 -6.44 -12.66 3.26
C ASP A 78 -5.07 -12.78 3.95
N PHE A 79 -4.14 -11.88 3.65
CA PHE A 79 -2.78 -11.83 4.18
C PHE A 79 -1.94 -13.07 3.85
N THR A 80 -2.17 -13.68 2.68
CA THR A 80 -1.36 -14.80 2.21
C THR A 80 0.11 -14.39 2.08
N LEU A 81 0.99 -15.18 2.72
CA LEU A 81 2.44 -14.98 2.68
C LEU A 81 3.08 -15.87 1.60
N PRO A 82 4.24 -15.46 1.04
CA PRO A 82 4.95 -14.20 1.30
C PRO A 82 4.26 -13.00 0.63
N LEU A 83 4.31 -11.83 1.29
CA LEU A 83 3.91 -10.57 0.65
C LEU A 83 4.82 -10.28 -0.54
N GLU A 84 4.26 -9.78 -1.64
CA GLU A 84 5.10 -9.42 -2.78
C GLU A 84 5.65 -8.02 -2.60
N ARG A 85 6.98 -7.90 -2.66
CA ARG A 85 7.70 -6.64 -2.55
C ARG A 85 8.37 -6.31 -3.88
N TYR A 86 8.11 -5.10 -4.36
CA TYR A 86 8.63 -4.51 -5.60
C TYR A 86 9.57 -3.36 -5.22
N PRO A 87 10.88 -3.61 -5.09
CA PRO A 87 11.84 -2.59 -4.74
C PRO A 87 11.95 -1.52 -5.85
N GLY A 88 12.01 -0.25 -5.43
CA GLY A 88 12.29 0.86 -6.34
C GLY A 88 13.73 0.85 -6.88
N PRO A 89 14.03 1.71 -7.87
CA PRO A 89 13.07 2.56 -8.59
C PRO A 89 12.12 1.74 -9.48
N LEU A 90 10.87 2.19 -9.60
CA LEU A 90 9.80 1.53 -10.33
C LEU A 90 9.47 2.30 -11.60
N THR A 91 9.36 1.63 -12.73
CA THR A 91 8.76 2.26 -13.92
C THR A 91 7.24 2.24 -13.79
N VAL A 92 6.63 3.42 -13.68
CA VAL A 92 5.17 3.58 -13.58
C VAL A 92 4.63 4.12 -14.90
N GLN A 93 3.79 3.33 -15.57
CA GLN A 93 3.10 3.71 -16.79
C GLN A 93 1.59 3.81 -16.54
N ARG A 94 1.09 5.04 -16.54
CA ARG A 94 -0.34 5.32 -16.47
C ARG A 94 -1.01 4.95 -17.80
N GLY A 95 -2.02 4.09 -17.74
CA GLY A 95 -2.78 3.63 -18.90
C GLY A 95 -4.15 4.30 -19.01
N ARG A 96 -5.16 3.52 -19.40
CA ARG A 96 -6.53 4.02 -19.61
C ARG A 96 -7.24 4.35 -18.28
N ARG A 97 -8.02 5.42 -18.25
CA ARG A 97 -8.93 5.77 -17.15
C ARG A 97 -10.16 4.86 -17.12
N TRP A 98 -10.52 4.40 -15.92
CA TRP A 98 -11.68 3.59 -15.57
C TRP A 98 -12.54 4.33 -14.53
N LEU A 99 -13.75 3.82 -14.25
CA LEU A 99 -14.66 4.37 -13.23
C LEU A 99 -14.01 4.48 -11.84
N THR A 100 -13.14 3.53 -11.50
CA THR A 100 -12.52 3.42 -10.16
C THR A 100 -11.09 3.95 -10.08
N GLY A 101 -10.52 4.44 -11.19
CA GLY A 101 -9.14 4.94 -11.22
C GLY A 101 -8.46 4.76 -12.58
N TRP A 102 -7.14 4.76 -12.60
CA TRP A 102 -6.31 4.59 -13.77
C TRP A 102 -5.68 3.21 -13.79
N ARG A 103 -5.80 2.51 -14.91
CA ARG A 103 -5.10 1.24 -15.10
C ARG A 103 -3.61 1.53 -15.26
N THR A 104 -2.85 1.29 -14.19
CA THR A 104 -1.42 1.58 -14.09
C THR A 104 -0.63 0.30 -14.18
N ARG A 105 0.41 0.32 -15.02
CA ARG A 105 1.42 -0.73 -15.10
C ARG A 105 2.65 -0.28 -14.32
N ILE A 106 3.13 -1.13 -13.43
CA ILE A 106 4.30 -0.87 -12.59
C ILE A 106 5.31 -1.97 -12.87
N ARG A 107 6.56 -1.59 -13.12
CA ARG A 107 7.65 -2.52 -13.34
C ARG A 107 8.78 -2.27 -12.37
N ASP A 108 9.30 -3.31 -11.74
CA ASP A 108 10.53 -3.20 -10.95
C ASP A 108 11.79 -3.32 -11.83
N HIS A 109 12.96 -3.12 -11.22
CA HIS A 109 14.25 -3.26 -11.90
C HIS A 109 14.55 -4.69 -12.38
N ASN A 110 13.87 -5.71 -11.81
CA ASN A 110 13.98 -7.11 -12.24
C ASN A 110 13.03 -7.45 -13.40
N GLY A 111 12.27 -6.46 -13.89
CA GLY A 111 11.32 -6.63 -14.99
C GLY A 111 9.96 -7.19 -14.58
N ARG A 112 9.71 -7.46 -13.29
CA ARG A 112 8.42 -7.94 -12.78
C ARG A 112 7.35 -6.89 -13.03
N LEU A 113 6.24 -7.29 -13.64
CA LEU A 113 5.15 -6.41 -14.02
C LEU A 113 3.97 -6.62 -13.07
N LEU A 114 3.48 -5.51 -12.51
CA LEU A 114 2.26 -5.44 -11.73
C LEU A 114 1.28 -4.50 -12.44
N THR A 115 0.03 -4.94 -12.63
CA THR A 115 -1.02 -4.11 -13.25
C THR A 115 -2.16 -3.90 -12.27
N LEU A 116 -2.46 -2.64 -11.98
CA LEU A 116 -3.34 -2.21 -10.91
C LEU A 116 -4.27 -1.11 -11.41
N THR A 117 -5.42 -0.91 -10.77
CA THR A 117 -6.22 0.29 -10.97
C THR A 117 -5.99 1.23 -9.79
N VAL A 118 -5.35 2.37 -10.02
CA VAL A 118 -4.92 3.31 -8.97
C VAL A 118 -5.72 4.60 -9.06
N LYS A 119 -6.21 5.15 -7.95
CA LYS A 119 -6.91 6.43 -7.95
C LYS A 119 -5.95 7.58 -8.27
N GLU A 120 -6.49 8.69 -8.78
CA GLU A 120 -5.69 9.87 -9.12
C GLU A 120 -4.83 10.35 -7.94
N GLU A 121 -5.43 10.42 -6.75
CA GLU A 121 -4.78 10.85 -5.50
C GLU A 121 -3.60 9.97 -5.07
N ASP A 122 -3.62 8.70 -5.49
CA ASP A 122 -2.60 7.70 -5.11
C ASP A 122 -1.51 7.57 -6.19
N LEU A 123 -1.75 8.09 -7.41
CA LEU A 123 -0.75 8.11 -8.47
C LEU A 123 0.43 9.02 -8.12
N ALA A 124 0.18 10.12 -7.41
CA ALA A 124 1.23 11.04 -6.95
C ALA A 124 2.18 10.35 -5.96
N GLU A 125 1.66 9.47 -5.10
CA GLU A 125 2.46 8.69 -4.17
C GLU A 125 3.29 7.62 -4.89
N LEU A 126 2.71 6.95 -5.90
CA LEU A 126 3.46 6.01 -6.74
C LEU A 126 4.60 6.68 -7.52
N ALA A 127 4.41 7.93 -7.95
CA ALA A 127 5.44 8.69 -8.65
C ALA A 127 6.66 9.01 -7.78
N ARG A 128 6.57 8.88 -6.43
CA ARG A 128 7.74 9.02 -5.56
C ARG A 128 8.71 7.84 -5.68
N LEU A 129 8.24 6.71 -6.19
CA LEU A 129 9.03 5.50 -6.37
C LEU A 129 9.66 5.38 -7.77
N THR A 130 9.45 6.33 -8.68
CA THR A 130 9.97 6.29 -10.06
C THR A 130 11.36 6.88 -10.20
#